data_AF-A0A066U6I7-F1
#
_entry.id   AF-A0A066U6I7-F1
#
_cell.length_a   1.000
_cell.length_b   1.000
_cell.length_c   1.000
_cell.angle_alpha   90.00
_cell.angle_beta   90.00
_cell.angle_gamma   90.00
#
_symmetry.space_group_name_H-M   'P 1'
#
loop_
_entity.id
_entity.type
_entity.pdbx_description
1 polymer ?
#
loop_
_entity_poly.entity_id
_entity_poly.type
_entity_poly.pdbx_seq_one_letter_code
_entity_poly.pdbx_strand_id
1 'polypeptide(L)'
;MVTEPSQPPVEASAAPGSRPSDLPLPEAPAPAATAASAELPVSLRPPGAGSDQSQLPMALRPPASPAAAGLLAQARRGLAEAAQETRPAERFIGAYLAALRGAAAVLAARGRPHRGRARPASTWVLLDSVAPELREWSAFFASNSATRAAAQAGITGKVTAESAAGLVGAATPFLELVRRLVHGLPITGGAHVA
;
A
#
# COMPACT_ATOMS: atom_id res chain seq x y z
N MET A 1 -11.44 45.99 -43.86
CA MET A 1 -12.83 46.15 -43.37
C MET A 1 -13.79 45.83 -44.50
N VAL A 2 -14.30 44.60 -44.56
CA VAL A 2 -15.59 44.26 -45.17
C VAL A 2 -16.19 43.20 -44.25
N THR A 3 -17.44 43.40 -43.84
CA THR A 3 -18.18 42.51 -42.94
C THR A 3 -19.17 41.70 -43.78
N GLU A 4 -19.17 40.38 -43.62
CA GLU A 4 -20.22 39.51 -44.15
C GLU A 4 -20.98 38.83 -42.98
N PRO A 5 -22.32 38.94 -42.91
CA PRO A 5 -23.14 38.30 -41.87
C PRO A 5 -24.11 37.24 -42.43
N SER A 6 -24.18 36.05 -41.78
CA SER A 6 -25.33 35.09 -41.67
C SER A 6 -24.76 33.68 -41.37
N GLN A 7 -25.20 32.91 -40.37
CA GLN A 7 -26.57 32.49 -40.05
C GLN A 7 -26.77 32.14 -38.53
N PRO A 8 -28.04 32.08 -38.05
CA PRO A 8 -28.42 31.78 -36.66
C PRO A 8 -28.71 30.27 -36.38
N PRO A 9 -29.04 29.85 -35.14
CA PRO A 9 -28.99 28.44 -34.72
C PRO A 9 -30.35 27.70 -34.65
N VAL A 10 -30.32 26.39 -34.93
CA VAL A 10 -31.27 25.34 -34.50
C VAL A 10 -30.55 24.00 -34.72
N GLU A 11 -30.49 23.05 -33.80
CA GLU A 11 -31.59 22.14 -33.44
C GLU A 11 -31.58 21.70 -31.96
N ALA A 12 -32.78 21.57 -31.40
CA ALA A 12 -33.04 20.91 -30.13
C ALA A 12 -33.92 19.68 -30.37
N SER A 13 -33.36 18.48 -30.17
CA SER A 13 -34.08 17.19 -30.03
C SER A 13 -33.10 16.08 -29.68
N ALA A 14 -33.42 15.07 -28.87
CA ALA A 14 -34.51 14.93 -27.92
C ALA A 14 -34.10 13.89 -26.84
N ALA A 15 -34.56 14.09 -25.60
CA ALA A 15 -34.82 12.99 -24.66
C ALA A 15 -36.32 12.62 -24.76
N PRO A 16 -36.83 11.46 -24.30
CA PRO A 16 -36.25 10.53 -23.31
C PRO A 16 -36.32 9.02 -23.68
N GLY A 17 -35.79 8.13 -22.83
CA GLY A 17 -35.87 6.68 -23.03
C GLY A 17 -35.43 5.79 -21.85
N SER A 18 -36.35 5.54 -20.93
CA SER A 18 -36.52 4.35 -20.07
C SER A 18 -35.31 3.55 -19.51
N ARG A 19 -35.18 3.62 -18.18
CA ARG A 19 -34.77 2.53 -17.25
C ARG A 19 -35.74 1.31 -17.39
N PRO A 20 -35.42 0.05 -17.00
CA PRO A 20 -34.90 -0.30 -15.66
C PRO A 20 -33.93 -1.51 -15.53
N SER A 21 -33.49 -1.70 -14.28
CA SER A 21 -33.04 -2.92 -13.57
C SER A 21 -32.63 -4.19 -14.34
N ASP A 22 -31.48 -4.75 -13.97
CA ASP A 22 -31.50 -5.95 -13.11
C ASP A 22 -30.23 -6.08 -12.22
N LEU A 23 -30.41 -6.67 -11.04
CA LEU A 23 -29.36 -7.06 -10.09
C LEU A 23 -29.60 -8.54 -9.74
N PRO A 24 -28.60 -9.40 -9.88
CA PRO A 24 -28.38 -10.38 -8.81
C PRO A 24 -26.91 -10.64 -8.45
N LEU A 25 -26.64 -10.52 -7.15
CA LEU A 25 -25.88 -11.51 -6.37
C LEU A 25 -26.92 -12.33 -5.57
N PRO A 26 -26.63 -13.53 -5.02
CA PRO A 26 -25.34 -14.24 -4.96
C PRO A 26 -25.45 -15.70 -5.47
N GLU A 27 -24.38 -16.50 -5.35
CA GLU A 27 -24.33 -17.76 -4.55
C GLU A 27 -22.96 -18.44 -4.71
N ALA A 28 -22.55 -19.27 -3.75
CA ALA A 28 -21.29 -20.02 -3.76
C ALA A 28 -21.55 -21.53 -3.56
N PRO A 29 -20.85 -22.42 -4.29
CA PRO A 29 -20.77 -23.82 -3.93
C PRO A 29 -19.43 -24.16 -3.24
N ALA A 30 -19.51 -24.90 -2.14
CA ALA A 30 -18.37 -25.57 -1.53
C ALA A 30 -17.99 -26.84 -2.33
N PRO A 31 -16.72 -27.27 -2.32
CA PRO A 31 -16.37 -28.66 -2.63
C PRO A 31 -16.40 -29.51 -1.36
N ALA A 32 -17.09 -30.65 -1.46
CA ALA A 32 -17.23 -31.67 -0.44
C ALA A 32 -15.89 -32.26 0.03
N ALA A 33 -15.92 -32.82 1.24
CA ALA A 33 -14.89 -33.76 1.69
C ALA A 33 -15.00 -35.09 0.92
N THR A 34 -13.87 -35.63 0.49
CA THR A 34 -13.71 -37.06 0.21
C THR A 34 -12.48 -37.54 0.95
N ALA A 35 -12.67 -38.47 1.88
CA ALA A 35 -11.59 -39.22 2.50
C ALA A 35 -11.17 -40.38 1.58
N ALA A 36 -9.87 -40.62 1.47
CA ALA A 36 -9.33 -41.85 0.90
C ALA A 36 -8.01 -42.18 1.63
N SER A 37 -8.03 -43.24 2.43
CA SER A 37 -6.87 -43.74 3.19
C SER A 37 -6.22 -44.93 2.48
N ALA A 38 -4.88 -44.92 2.38
CA ALA A 38 -3.97 -46.06 2.21
C ALA A 38 -2.53 -45.52 2.46
N GLU A 39 -1.81 -45.83 3.55
CA GLU A 39 -1.09 -47.09 3.88
C GLU A 39 0.05 -47.40 2.87
N LEU A 40 1.34 -47.62 3.19
CA LEU A 40 2.19 -47.76 4.42
C LEU A 40 3.70 -47.60 3.99
N PRO A 41 4.80 -47.95 4.73
CA PRO A 41 5.12 -47.98 6.19
C PRO A 41 6.49 -47.36 6.63
N VAL A 42 6.63 -47.10 7.94
CA VAL A 42 7.81 -47.24 8.87
C VAL A 42 9.17 -46.49 8.70
N SER A 43 9.72 -46.13 9.88
CA SER A 43 11.12 -45.75 10.21
C SER A 43 11.63 -44.36 9.76
N LEU A 44 12.36 -43.60 10.57
CA LEU A 44 13.12 -43.89 11.81
C LEU A 44 12.81 -42.88 12.94
N ARG A 45 12.89 -43.32 14.21
CA ARG A 45 12.98 -42.41 15.37
C ARG A 45 14.45 -42.16 15.75
N PRO A 46 14.97 -40.91 15.67
CA PRO A 46 16.14 -40.51 16.44
C PRO A 46 15.75 -40.17 17.89
N PRO A 47 16.63 -40.41 18.88
CA PRO A 47 16.35 -40.14 20.30
C PRO A 47 16.64 -38.68 20.70
N GLY A 48 16.00 -38.27 21.80
CA GLY A 48 16.41 -37.21 22.73
C GLY A 48 17.23 -36.01 22.20
N ALA A 49 16.54 -34.94 21.84
CA ALA A 49 17.00 -33.58 22.12
C ALA A 49 16.09 -33.01 23.23
N GLY A 50 16.67 -32.58 24.34
CA GLY A 50 15.92 -32.27 25.56
C GLY A 50 14.93 -31.13 25.40
N SER A 51 13.86 -31.15 26.21
CA SER A 51 13.00 -29.98 26.45
C SER A 51 13.69 -28.95 27.36
N ASP A 52 14.91 -28.54 26.99
CA ASP A 52 15.63 -27.40 27.56
C ASP A 52 15.20 -26.10 26.88
N GLN A 53 13.87 -25.88 26.83
CA GLN A 53 13.29 -24.56 26.55
C GLN A 53 13.12 -23.70 27.82
N SER A 54 13.53 -24.23 28.97
CA SER A 54 13.85 -23.41 30.13
C SER A 54 15.16 -22.67 29.87
N GLN A 55 15.15 -21.35 30.09
CA GLN A 55 16.30 -20.43 29.94
C GLN A 55 16.54 -19.90 28.52
N LEU A 56 15.56 -19.15 27.97
CA LEU A 56 15.84 -18.10 26.99
C LEU A 56 16.25 -16.81 27.73
N PRO A 57 17.52 -16.37 27.71
CA PRO A 57 17.94 -15.16 28.38
C PRO A 57 17.62 -13.94 27.50
N MET A 58 16.77 -13.06 28.02
CA MET A 58 16.38 -11.77 27.45
C MET A 58 15.57 -11.82 26.15
N ALA A 59 14.62 -10.89 26.03
CA ALA A 59 13.68 -10.80 24.92
C ALA A 59 14.36 -10.31 23.62
N LEU A 60 15.04 -11.22 22.91
CA LEU A 60 15.39 -11.04 21.50
C LEU A 60 14.09 -10.91 20.70
N ARG A 61 13.74 -9.67 20.37
CA ARG A 61 12.62 -9.33 19.50
C ARG A 61 12.73 -10.16 18.21
N PRO A 62 11.67 -10.88 17.77
CA PRO A 62 11.74 -11.69 16.56
C PRO A 62 12.26 -10.87 15.38
N PRO A 63 13.12 -11.44 14.51
CA PRO A 63 13.60 -10.74 13.33
C PRO A 63 12.43 -10.29 12.46
N ALA A 64 12.61 -9.15 11.78
CA ALA A 64 11.61 -8.57 10.88
C ALA A 64 11.00 -9.63 9.97
N SER A 65 9.66 -9.72 9.90
CA SER A 65 9.02 -10.77 9.11
C SER A 65 9.50 -10.70 7.65
N PRO A 66 9.81 -11.83 7.00
CA PRO A 66 10.42 -11.81 5.66
C PRO A 66 9.50 -11.14 4.63
N ALA A 67 8.18 -11.23 4.82
CA ALA A 67 7.19 -10.49 4.04
C ALA A 67 7.30 -8.96 4.21
N ALA A 68 7.45 -8.47 5.44
CA ALA A 68 7.64 -7.03 5.70
C ALA A 68 8.97 -6.51 5.14
N ALA A 69 10.06 -7.27 5.30
CA ALA A 69 11.36 -6.93 4.72
C ALA A 69 11.32 -6.89 3.18
N GLY A 70 10.66 -7.86 2.54
CA GLY A 70 10.46 -7.89 1.09
C GLY A 70 9.64 -6.70 0.56
N LEU A 71 8.53 -6.37 1.23
CA LEU A 71 7.69 -5.20 0.90
C LEU A 71 8.46 -3.88 1.03
N LEU A 72 9.27 -3.73 2.09
CA LEU A 72 10.13 -2.56 2.28
C LEU A 72 11.21 -2.47 1.19
N ALA A 73 11.86 -3.57 0.83
CA ALA A 73 12.85 -3.58 -0.25
C ALA A 73 12.22 -3.18 -1.59
N GLN A 74 10.99 -3.66 -1.88
CA GLN A 74 10.25 -3.25 -3.07
C GLN A 74 9.81 -1.78 -3.01
N ALA A 75 9.41 -1.26 -1.84
CA ALA A 75 9.09 0.15 -1.64
C ALA A 75 10.29 1.05 -1.94
N ARG A 76 11.48 0.71 -1.44
CA ARG A 76 12.71 1.48 -1.69
C ARG A 76 13.11 1.49 -3.17
N ARG A 77 13.05 0.33 -3.84
CA ARG A 77 13.31 0.25 -5.30
C ARG A 77 12.33 1.10 -6.09
N GLY A 78 11.02 0.94 -5.84
CA GLY A 78 9.99 1.75 -6.50
C GLY A 78 10.10 3.25 -6.25
N LEU A 79 10.63 3.69 -5.10
CA LEU A 79 10.91 5.11 -4.85
C LEU A 79 12.12 5.60 -5.63
N ALA A 80 13.18 4.79 -5.73
CA ALA A 80 14.36 5.11 -6.53
C ALA A 80 14.02 5.18 -8.03
N GLU A 81 13.24 4.23 -8.54
CA GLU A 81 12.68 4.23 -9.89
C GLU A 81 11.84 5.51 -10.14
N ALA A 82 10.90 5.82 -9.24
CA ALA A 82 10.08 7.02 -9.35
C ALA A 82 10.89 8.32 -9.35
N ALA A 83 11.98 8.40 -8.58
CA ALA A 83 12.85 9.57 -8.55
C ALA A 83 13.57 9.84 -9.90
N GLN A 84 13.82 8.81 -10.70
CA GLN A 84 14.42 8.93 -12.04
C GLN A 84 13.40 9.23 -13.14
N GLU A 85 12.11 9.07 -12.87
CA GLU A 85 11.05 9.28 -13.86
C GLU A 85 10.95 10.76 -14.26
N THR A 86 10.95 11.02 -15.57
CA THR A 86 10.94 12.38 -16.15
C THR A 86 9.54 13.00 -16.12
N ARG A 87 8.47 12.22 -16.28
CA ARG A 87 7.09 12.72 -16.29
C ARG A 87 6.62 13.00 -14.85
N PRO A 88 6.17 14.24 -14.51
CA PRO A 88 5.72 14.57 -13.16
C PRO A 88 4.59 13.68 -12.62
N ALA A 89 3.63 13.30 -13.49
CA ALA A 89 2.53 12.41 -13.13
C ALA A 89 3.01 11.02 -12.73
N GLU A 90 3.88 10.41 -13.53
CA GLU A 90 4.43 9.06 -13.26
C GLU A 90 5.35 9.07 -12.03
N ARG A 91 6.21 10.10 -11.88
CA ARG A 91 7.01 10.33 -10.67
C ARG A 91 6.14 10.40 -9.41
N PHE A 92 5.04 11.15 -9.45
CA PHE A 92 4.10 11.28 -8.34
C PHE A 92 3.39 9.94 -8.04
N ILE A 93 2.87 9.25 -9.07
CA ILE A 93 2.21 7.94 -8.92
C ILE A 93 3.19 6.91 -8.34
N GLY A 94 4.41 6.84 -8.86
CA GLY A 94 5.47 5.93 -8.41
C GLY A 94 5.84 6.14 -6.95
N ALA A 95 6.13 7.39 -6.55
CA ALA A 95 6.45 7.74 -5.16
C ALA A 95 5.30 7.41 -4.20
N TYR A 96 4.06 7.65 -4.62
CA TYR A 96 2.87 7.27 -3.84
C TYR A 96 2.73 5.75 -3.67
N LEU A 97 2.95 4.98 -4.74
CA LEU A 97 2.86 3.52 -4.71
C LEU A 97 4.03 2.90 -3.93
N ALA A 98 5.20 3.55 -3.90
CA ALA A 98 6.30 3.18 -3.01
C ALA A 98 5.91 3.38 -1.53
N ALA A 99 5.35 4.53 -1.17
CA ALA A 99 4.88 4.80 0.19
C ALA A 99 3.80 3.79 0.64
N LEU A 100 2.84 3.43 -0.22
CA LEU A 100 1.84 2.39 0.10
C LEU A 100 2.46 1.01 0.39
N ARG A 101 3.50 0.61 -0.34
CA ARG A 101 4.22 -0.65 -0.04
C ARG A 101 4.95 -0.57 1.29
N GLY A 102 5.49 0.60 1.64
CA GLY A 102 6.03 0.88 2.98
C GLY A 102 4.98 0.72 4.09
N ALA A 103 3.79 1.30 3.92
CA ALA A 103 2.68 1.12 4.86
C ALA A 103 2.28 -0.37 5.01
N ALA A 104 2.18 -1.10 3.89
CA ALA A 104 1.91 -2.54 3.90
C ALA A 104 3.00 -3.35 4.64
N ALA A 105 4.27 -2.93 4.57
CA ALA A 105 5.37 -3.55 5.32
C ALA A 105 5.18 -3.39 6.85
N VAL A 106 4.77 -2.20 7.33
CA VAL A 106 4.45 -1.99 8.75
C VAL A 106 3.29 -2.87 9.20
N LEU A 107 2.21 -2.92 8.41
CA LEU A 107 1.04 -3.75 8.68
C LEU A 107 1.39 -5.25 8.75
N ALA A 108 2.24 -5.72 7.83
CA ALA A 108 2.77 -7.09 7.86
C ALA A 108 3.67 -7.36 9.08
N ALA A 109 4.53 -6.41 9.47
CA ALA A 109 5.39 -6.54 10.65
C ALA A 109 4.61 -6.55 11.97
N ARG A 110 3.47 -5.85 12.04
CA ARG A 110 2.57 -5.81 13.21
C ARG A 110 1.51 -6.94 13.21
N GLY A 111 1.61 -7.92 12.31
CA GLY A 111 0.70 -9.08 12.27
C GLY A 111 -0.70 -8.80 11.72
N ARG A 112 -0.92 -7.65 11.06
CA ARG A 112 -2.17 -7.26 10.38
C ARG A 112 -1.98 -7.21 8.85
N PRO A 113 -1.62 -8.31 8.16
CA PRO A 113 -1.56 -8.31 6.72
C PRO A 113 -2.95 -8.02 6.14
N HIS A 114 -3.07 -6.99 5.30
CA HIS A 114 -4.31 -6.70 4.57
C HIS A 114 -4.53 -7.83 3.55
N ARG A 115 -5.43 -8.77 3.85
CA ARG A 115 -5.66 -10.00 3.05
C ARG A 115 -6.44 -9.76 1.73
N GLY A 116 -6.39 -8.55 1.16
CA GLY A 116 -7.10 -8.20 -0.08
C GLY A 116 -6.61 -6.89 -0.69
N ARG A 117 -7.18 -6.50 -1.84
CA ARG A 117 -6.93 -5.19 -2.48
C ARG A 117 -7.52 -4.06 -1.62
N ALA A 118 -6.77 -3.65 -0.59
CA ALA A 118 -7.05 -2.46 0.20
C ALA A 118 -7.19 -1.24 -0.73
N ARG A 119 -8.21 -0.41 -0.52
CA ARG A 119 -8.25 0.91 -1.17
C ARG A 119 -7.10 1.73 -0.57
N PRO A 120 -6.36 2.55 -1.35
CA PRO A 120 -5.26 3.36 -0.83
C PRO A 120 -5.60 4.13 0.46
N ALA A 121 -6.80 4.72 0.52
CA ALA A 121 -7.31 5.39 1.71
C ALA A 121 -7.50 4.44 2.92
N SER A 122 -7.98 3.21 2.73
CA SER A 122 -8.16 2.26 3.84
C SER A 122 -6.83 1.73 4.38
N THR A 123 -5.78 1.68 3.55
CA THR A 123 -4.41 1.40 4.02
C THR A 123 -3.91 2.48 4.96
N TRP A 124 -4.12 3.75 4.64
CA TRP A 124 -3.72 4.88 5.49
C TRP A 124 -4.53 4.92 6.80
N VAL A 125 -5.85 4.78 6.74
CA VAL A 125 -6.71 4.70 7.94
C VAL A 125 -6.28 3.54 8.87
N LEU A 126 -5.93 2.37 8.32
CA LEU A 126 -5.41 1.28 9.16
C LEU A 126 -4.01 1.56 9.70
N LEU A 127 -3.13 2.21 8.91
CA LEU A 127 -1.78 2.58 9.36
C LEU A 127 -1.83 3.51 10.57
N ASP A 128 -2.74 4.50 10.55
CA ASP A 128 -2.98 5.44 11.65
C ASP A 128 -3.34 4.70 12.95
N SER A 129 -4.23 3.70 12.86
CA SER A 129 -4.65 2.87 14.00
C SER A 129 -3.57 1.89 14.52
N VAL A 130 -2.66 1.43 13.64
CA VAL A 130 -1.69 0.36 13.94
C VAL A 130 -0.28 0.91 14.26
N ALA A 131 0.03 2.12 13.80
CA ALA A 131 1.27 2.82 14.01
C ALA A 131 1.00 4.33 14.14
N PRO A 132 0.49 4.81 15.30
CA PRO A 132 0.19 6.23 15.52
C PRO A 132 1.44 7.13 15.44
N GLU A 133 2.64 6.56 15.53
CA GLU A 133 3.91 7.24 15.25
C GLU A 133 4.03 7.68 13.78
N LEU A 134 3.19 7.12 12.89
CA LEU A 134 3.08 7.45 11.47
C LEU A 134 1.81 8.24 11.14
N ARG A 135 1.00 8.69 12.12
CA ARG A 135 -0.29 9.39 11.88
C ARG A 135 -0.17 10.59 10.95
N GLU A 136 0.89 11.38 11.11
CA GLU A 136 1.14 12.59 10.33
C GLU A 136 1.46 12.25 8.86
N TRP A 137 2.26 11.21 8.64
CA TRP A 137 2.51 10.65 7.31
C TRP A 137 1.24 10.05 6.69
N SER A 138 0.44 9.34 7.50
CA SER A 138 -0.83 8.76 7.07
C SER A 138 -1.79 9.84 6.57
N ALA A 139 -1.99 10.91 7.35
CA ALA A 139 -2.83 12.04 6.97
C ALA A 139 -2.31 12.75 5.70
N PHE A 140 -0.99 12.96 5.59
CA PHE A 140 -0.36 13.55 4.41
C PHE A 140 -0.55 12.70 3.14
N PHE A 141 -0.33 11.38 3.21
CA PHE A 141 -0.56 10.53 2.03
C PHE A 141 -2.05 10.30 1.76
N ALA A 142 -2.91 10.31 2.79
CA ALA A 142 -4.36 10.23 2.62
C ALA A 142 -4.90 11.42 1.82
N SER A 143 -4.51 12.66 2.13
CA SER A 143 -4.94 13.85 1.39
C SER A 143 -4.49 13.82 -0.09
N ASN A 144 -3.31 13.27 -0.36
CA ASN A 144 -2.80 13.06 -1.72
C ASN A 144 -3.47 11.91 -2.50
N SER A 145 -4.35 11.10 -1.87
CA SER A 145 -5.04 9.97 -2.53
C SER A 145 -5.85 10.39 -3.75
N ALA A 146 -6.56 11.51 -3.67
CA ALA A 146 -7.43 12.00 -4.75
C ALA A 146 -6.61 12.49 -5.95
N THR A 147 -5.54 13.25 -5.70
CA THR A 147 -4.58 13.69 -6.72
C THR A 147 -3.97 12.49 -7.45
N ARG A 148 -3.59 11.43 -6.72
CA ARG A 148 -3.03 10.23 -7.34
C ARG A 148 -4.07 9.48 -8.18
N ALA A 149 -5.31 9.38 -7.73
CA ALA A 149 -6.38 8.73 -8.49
C ALA A 149 -6.69 9.50 -9.79
N ALA A 150 -6.72 10.84 -9.73
CA ALA A 150 -6.88 11.70 -10.91
C ALA A 150 -5.72 11.51 -11.90
N ALA A 151 -4.47 11.54 -11.42
CA ALA A 151 -3.30 11.34 -12.26
C ALA A 151 -3.30 9.98 -12.97
N GLN A 152 -3.70 8.90 -12.27
CA GLN A 152 -3.84 7.56 -12.87
C GLN A 152 -4.97 7.46 -13.91
N ALA A 153 -5.98 8.33 -13.83
CA ALA A 153 -7.03 8.47 -14.84
C ALA A 153 -6.63 9.41 -16.00
N GLY A 154 -5.36 9.80 -16.10
CA GLY A 154 -4.86 10.75 -17.11
C GLY A 154 -5.15 12.23 -16.79
N ILE A 155 -5.82 12.53 -15.67
CA ILE A 155 -6.16 13.89 -15.24
C ILE A 155 -4.95 14.46 -14.47
N THR A 156 -3.91 14.83 -15.22
CA THR A 156 -2.60 15.26 -14.69
C THR A 156 -2.51 16.74 -14.34
N GLY A 157 -3.52 17.56 -14.66
CA GLY A 157 -3.49 19.02 -14.53
C GLY A 157 -3.31 19.60 -13.11
N LYS A 158 -3.28 18.76 -12.07
CA LYS A 158 -2.93 19.14 -10.68
C LYS A 158 -1.55 18.64 -10.22
N VAL A 159 -0.82 17.88 -11.05
CA VAL A 159 0.50 17.32 -10.71
C VAL A 159 1.60 18.13 -11.40
N THR A 160 2.20 19.05 -10.65
CA THR A 160 3.38 19.81 -11.07
C THR A 160 4.67 19.05 -10.78
N ALA A 161 5.78 19.44 -11.43
CA ALA A 161 7.11 18.90 -11.12
C ALA A 161 7.48 19.10 -9.63
N GLU A 162 7.09 20.24 -9.05
CA GLU A 162 7.26 20.53 -7.62
C GLU A 162 6.45 19.58 -6.73
N SER A 163 5.16 19.35 -7.03
CA SER A 163 4.33 18.41 -6.26
C SER A 163 4.88 16.97 -6.31
N ALA A 164 5.45 16.57 -7.45
CA ALA A 164 6.07 15.27 -7.63
C ALA A 164 7.41 15.16 -6.87
N ALA A 165 8.24 16.21 -6.90
CA ALA A 165 9.47 16.28 -6.12
C ALA A 165 9.19 16.31 -4.60
N GLY A 166 8.19 17.08 -4.16
CA GLY A 166 7.73 17.12 -2.78
C GLY A 166 7.21 15.76 -2.29
N LEU A 167 6.49 15.00 -3.13
CA LEU A 167 6.04 13.65 -2.78
C LEU A 167 7.20 12.64 -2.67
N VAL A 168 8.21 12.72 -3.55
CA VAL A 168 9.47 11.93 -3.42
C VAL A 168 10.23 12.32 -2.14
N GLY A 169 10.33 13.62 -1.87
CA GLY A 169 10.96 14.18 -0.67
C GLY A 169 10.25 13.78 0.62
N ALA A 170 8.92 13.60 0.60
CA ALA A 170 8.12 13.08 1.71
C ALA A 170 8.23 11.56 1.85
N ALA A 171 8.20 10.81 0.75
CA ALA A 171 8.29 9.34 0.77
C ALA A 171 9.64 8.83 1.28
N THR A 172 10.73 9.58 1.08
CA THR A 172 12.09 9.21 1.52
C THR A 172 12.22 9.05 3.05
N PRO A 173 11.99 10.08 3.90
CA PRO A 173 12.04 9.97 5.35
C PRO A 173 10.96 9.03 5.90
N PHE A 174 9.78 8.96 5.25
CA PHE A 174 8.76 7.98 5.60
C PHE A 174 9.27 6.53 5.48
N LEU A 175 9.94 6.17 4.38
CA LEU A 175 10.49 4.81 4.23
C LEU A 175 11.65 4.52 5.20
N GLU A 176 12.39 5.53 5.66
CA GLU A 176 13.38 5.36 6.74
C GLU A 176 12.73 5.17 8.13
N LEU A 177 11.58 5.79 8.40
CA LEU A 177 10.76 5.50 9.58
C LEU A 177 10.17 4.08 9.51
N VAL A 178 9.59 3.70 8.38
CA VAL A 178 9.10 2.33 8.13
C VAL A 178 10.23 1.31 8.33
N ARG A 179 11.43 1.56 7.81
CA ARG A 179 12.61 0.69 8.00
C ARG A 179 12.90 0.47 9.48
N ARG A 180 12.94 1.54 10.28
CA ARG A 180 13.15 1.42 11.73
C ARG A 180 12.08 0.58 12.40
N LEU A 181 10.81 0.83 12.11
CA LEU A 181 9.68 0.08 12.67
C LEU A 181 9.67 -1.41 12.27
N VAL A 182 9.95 -1.73 11.00
CA VAL A 182 10.00 -3.11 10.48
C VAL A 182 11.14 -3.90 11.11
N HIS A 183 12.33 -3.31 11.28
CA HIS A 183 13.47 -3.95 11.94
C HIS A 183 13.46 -3.81 13.46
N GLY A 184 12.42 -3.22 14.05
CA GLY A 184 12.29 -3.02 15.49
C GLY A 184 13.34 -2.09 16.11
N LEU A 185 14.05 -1.30 15.30
CA LEU A 185 15.02 -0.31 15.74
C LEU A 185 14.31 0.81 16.53
N PRO A 186 14.89 1.31 17.62
CA PRO A 186 14.27 2.35 18.42
C PRO A 186 14.19 3.66 17.60
N ILE A 187 13.06 4.36 17.72
CA ILE A 187 12.85 5.71 17.19
C ILE A 187 13.46 6.77 18.13
N THR A 188 14.70 6.54 18.59
CA THR A 188 15.41 7.49 19.45
C THR A 188 15.88 8.70 18.63
N GLY A 189 15.05 9.74 18.58
CA GLY A 189 15.55 11.10 18.53
C GLY A 189 15.96 11.49 19.94
N GLY A 190 17.26 11.69 20.17
CA GLY A 190 17.77 11.89 21.53
C GLY A 190 19.28 11.66 21.62
N ALA A 191 20.05 12.58 21.04
CA ALA A 191 21.44 12.72 21.44
C ALA A 191 21.45 13.30 22.87
N HIS A 192 21.59 12.43 23.87
CA HIS A 192 22.01 12.87 25.19
C HIS A 192 23.46 13.36 25.06
N VAL A 193 23.60 14.68 24.91
CA VAL A 193 24.86 15.36 25.17
C VAL A 193 25.06 15.33 26.67
N ALA A 194 26.13 14.67 27.10
CA ALA A 194 26.66 14.67 28.45
C ALA A 194 27.96 15.48 28.47
#